data_AF-A0A3C1FQS3-F1
#
_entry.id   AF-A0A3C1FQS3-F1
#
_cell.length_a   1.000
_cell.length_b   1.000
_cell.length_c   1.000
_cell.angle_alpha   90.00
_cell.angle_beta   90.00
_cell.angle_gamma   90.00
#
_symmetry.space_group_name_H-M   'P 1'
#
loop_
_entity.id
_entity.type
_entity.pdbx_description
1 polymer ?
#
loop_
_entity_poly.entity_id
_entity_poly.type
_entity_poly.pdbx_seq_one_letter_code
_entity_poly.pdbx_strand_id
1 'polypeptide(L)'
;MALRIETFSNSDLRRGWRPGNNAGGHALFKALGHPLAARRGARLVADCAAAGPVAVYDPRDTAEAFDALFQLSDKCEIAELFVQRVEDRG
;
A
#
# COMPACT_ATOMS: atom_id res chain seq x y z
N MET A 1 33.19 -22.04 -17.74
CA MET A 1 32.39 -20.80 -17.84
C MET A 1 31.90 -20.45 -16.45
N ALA A 2 32.47 -19.42 -15.81
CA ALA A 2 32.13 -19.09 -14.42
C ALA A 2 30.89 -18.18 -14.40
N LEU A 3 29.85 -18.60 -13.67
CA LEU A 3 28.65 -17.78 -13.44
C LEU A 3 29.03 -16.61 -12.54
N ARG A 4 28.94 -15.38 -13.08
CA ARG A 4 29.05 -14.14 -12.30
C ARG A 4 27.75 -13.94 -11.52
N ILE A 5 27.75 -14.29 -10.25
CA ILE A 5 26.68 -13.94 -9.31
C ILE A 5 27.07 -12.61 -8.66
N GLU A 6 26.53 -11.51 -9.19
CA GLU A 6 26.66 -10.20 -8.57
C GLU A 6 25.47 -10.00 -7.61
N THR A 7 25.75 -9.86 -6.32
CA THR A 7 24.75 -9.42 -5.35
C THR A 7 24.51 -7.93 -5.56
N PHE A 8 23.36 -7.57 -6.12
CA PHE A 8 22.94 -6.18 -6.28
C PHE A 8 22.80 -5.53 -4.90
N SER A 9 23.78 -4.72 -4.50
CA SER A 9 23.65 -3.84 -3.33
C SER A 9 22.85 -2.60 -3.73
N ASN A 10 21.65 -2.48 -3.17
CA ASN A 10 20.68 -1.42 -3.49
C ASN A 10 20.99 -0.07 -2.83
N SER A 11 22.23 0.18 -2.39
CA SER A 11 22.58 1.30 -1.49
C SER A 11 23.40 2.43 -2.12
N ASP A 12 23.66 2.41 -3.43
CA ASP A 12 24.36 3.54 -4.08
C ASP A 12 23.40 4.69 -4.41
N LEU A 13 23.41 5.70 -3.54
CA LEU A 13 22.58 6.91 -3.63
C LEU A 13 23.13 7.96 -4.62
N ARG A 14 24.30 7.74 -5.22
CA ARG A 14 24.96 8.74 -6.10
C ARG A 14 24.39 8.78 -7.52
N ARG A 15 23.57 7.79 -7.92
CA ARG A 15 23.03 7.63 -9.29
C ARG A 15 21.60 8.16 -9.50
N GLY A 16 21.12 9.03 -8.62
CA GLY A 16 19.77 9.62 -8.72
C GLY A 16 18.67 8.68 -8.19
N TRP A 17 17.50 9.26 -7.88
CA TRP A 17 16.38 8.60 -7.22
C TRP A 17 15.90 7.37 -8.02
N ARG A 18 16.23 6.18 -7.51
CA ARG A 18 15.46 4.96 -7.78
C ARG A 18 14.62 4.71 -6.53
N PRO A 19 13.29 4.59 -6.63
CA PRO A 19 12.45 4.28 -5.48
C PRO A 19 12.80 2.88 -5.02
N GLY A 20 13.71 2.77 -4.05
CA GLY A 20 13.88 1.55 -3.29
C GLY A 20 12.55 1.19 -2.64
N ASN A 21 12.34 -0.10 -2.41
CA ASN A 21 11.20 -0.75 -1.75
C ASN A 21 10.68 -0.12 -0.43
N ASN A 22 11.22 1.00 0.01
CA ASN A 22 11.02 1.62 1.32
C ASN A 22 9.87 2.65 1.34
N ALA A 23 9.36 3.09 0.19
CA ALA A 23 8.18 3.94 0.10
C ALA A 23 7.12 3.29 -0.81
N GLY A 24 6.03 2.81 -0.20
CA GLY A 24 4.70 2.60 -0.81
C GLY A 24 4.51 1.45 -1.82
N GLY A 25 5.39 1.26 -2.80
CA GLY A 25 5.00 0.54 -4.02
C GLY A 25 5.22 -0.97 -4.01
N HIS A 26 6.42 -1.44 -3.64
CA HIS A 26 6.78 -2.85 -3.89
C HIS A 26 6.66 -3.78 -2.69
N ALA A 27 6.87 -3.30 -1.46
CA ALA A 27 6.81 -4.16 -0.28
C ALA A 27 5.37 -4.38 0.20
N LEU A 28 4.60 -3.29 0.34
CA LEU A 28 3.20 -3.35 0.78
C LEU A 28 2.33 -4.09 -0.24
N PHE A 29 2.46 -3.78 -1.53
CA PHE A 29 1.74 -4.47 -2.59
C PHE A 29 1.99 -5.98 -2.58
N LYS A 30 3.25 -6.41 -2.41
CA LYS A 30 3.60 -7.84 -2.29
C LYS A 30 2.99 -8.47 -1.03
N ALA A 31 3.03 -7.76 0.10
CA ALA A 31 2.47 -8.25 1.34
C ALA A 31 0.95 -8.42 1.27
N LEU A 32 0.24 -7.42 0.73
CA LEU A 32 -1.21 -7.43 0.57
C LEU A 32 -1.68 -8.42 -0.52
N GLY A 33 -0.91 -8.54 -1.60
CA GLY A 33 -1.18 -9.49 -2.68
C GLY A 33 -0.87 -10.95 -2.33
N HIS A 34 -0.20 -11.23 -1.20
CA HIS A 34 0.07 -12.59 -0.78
C HIS A 34 -1.24 -13.35 -0.50
N PRO A 35 -1.43 -14.62 -0.93
CA PRO A 35 -2.70 -15.33 -0.83
C PRO A 35 -3.33 -15.38 0.58
N LEU A 36 -2.50 -15.43 1.63
CA LEU A 36 -2.96 -15.40 3.01
C LEU A 36 -3.50 -14.03 3.45
N ALA A 37 -2.99 -12.94 2.87
CA ALA A 37 -3.40 -11.57 3.17
C ALA A 37 -4.54 -11.12 2.25
N ALA A 38 -4.47 -11.41 0.96
CA ALA A 38 -5.46 -10.98 -0.04
C ALA A 38 -6.89 -11.38 0.33
N ARG A 39 -7.09 -12.62 0.83
CA ARG A 39 -8.40 -13.09 1.31
C ARG A 39 -8.92 -12.28 2.49
N ARG A 40 -8.03 -11.86 3.40
CA ARG A 40 -8.38 -11.05 4.56
C ARG A 40 -8.67 -9.60 4.16
N GLY A 41 -7.93 -9.04 3.20
CA GLY A 41 -8.19 -7.72 2.65
C GLY A 41 -9.57 -7.63 2.00
N ALA A 42 -9.92 -8.61 1.15
CA ALA A 42 -11.26 -8.66 0.55
C ALA A 42 -12.38 -8.80 1.59
N ARG A 43 -12.17 -9.61 2.64
CA ARG A 43 -13.13 -9.73 3.74
C ARG A 43 -13.28 -8.44 4.54
N LEU A 44 -12.18 -7.75 4.84
CA LEU A 44 -12.22 -6.48 5.54
C LEU A 44 -13.07 -5.45 4.77
N VAL A 45 -12.90 -5.35 3.45
CA VAL A 45 -13.73 -4.45 2.63
C VAL A 45 -15.21 -4.85 2.66
N ALA A 46 -15.52 -6.15 2.61
CA ALA A 46 -16.91 -6.62 2.72
C ALA A 46 -17.52 -6.29 4.10
N ASP A 47 -16.75 -6.48 5.17
CA ASP A 47 -17.18 -6.16 6.54
C ASP A 47 -17.39 -4.63 6.70
N CYS A 48 -16.53 -3.80 6.11
CA CYS A 48 -16.69 -2.34 6.07
C CYS A 48 -17.95 -1.92 5.28
N ALA A 49 -18.15 -2.49 4.08
CA ALA A 49 -19.32 -2.18 3.26
C ALA A 49 -20.64 -2.53 3.97
N ALA A 50 -20.66 -3.63 4.74
CA ALA A 50 -21.82 -4.04 5.53
C ALA A 50 -22.07 -3.16 6.76
N ALA A 51 -21.03 -2.48 7.28
CA ALA A 51 -21.15 -1.61 8.45
C ALA A 51 -21.77 -0.23 8.13
N GLY A 52 -21.89 0.13 6.85
CA GLY A 52 -22.35 1.45 6.41
C GLY A 52 -21.20 2.43 6.20
N PRO A 53 -21.43 3.75 6.35
CA PRO A 53 -20.38 4.75 6.18
C PRO A 53 -19.21 4.53 7.14
N VAL A 54 -17.99 4.54 6.62
CA VAL A 54 -16.75 4.33 7.41
C VAL A 54 -15.81 5.53 7.31
N ALA A 55 -15.11 5.81 8.40
CA ALA A 55 -13.98 6.74 8.41
C ALA A 55 -12.66 5.97 8.25
N VAL A 56 -11.76 6.48 7.41
CA VAL A 56 -10.43 5.89 7.19
C VAL A 56 -9.38 6.73 7.90
N TYR A 57 -8.51 6.09 8.68
CA TYR A 57 -7.32 6.71 9.24
C TYR A 57 -6.07 6.15 8.56
N ASP A 58 -5.38 6.98 7.79
CA ASP A 58 -4.20 6.62 7.00
C ASP A 58 -2.98 7.48 7.36
N PRO A 59 -2.30 7.18 8.49
CA PRO A 59 -1.17 7.99 8.96
C PRO A 59 0.11 7.81 8.14
N ARG A 60 0.16 6.83 7.23
CA ARG A 60 1.38 6.45 6.48
C ARG A 60 1.21 6.53 4.96
N ASP A 61 0.13 7.13 4.49
CA ASP A 61 -0.18 7.26 3.07
C ASP A 61 -0.20 5.90 2.33
N THR A 62 -0.93 4.95 2.91
CA THR A 62 -1.06 3.57 2.43
C THR A 62 -2.45 3.24 1.88
N ALA A 63 -3.43 4.12 2.08
CA ALA A 63 -4.81 3.90 1.67
C ALA A 63 -4.92 3.75 0.15
N GLU A 64 -4.21 4.56 -0.65
CA GLU A 64 -4.20 4.46 -2.11
C GLU A 64 -3.70 3.08 -2.59
N ALA A 65 -2.60 2.59 -1.99
CA ALA A 65 -2.06 1.26 -2.33
C ALA A 65 -3.00 0.12 -1.92
N PHE A 66 -3.72 0.27 -0.81
CA PHE A 66 -4.75 -0.68 -0.39
C PHE A 66 -5.95 -0.63 -1.34
N ASP A 67 -6.39 0.57 -1.72
CA ASP A 67 -7.52 0.80 -2.61
C ASP A 67 -7.27 0.23 -4.02
N ALA A 68 -6.07 0.41 -4.55
CA ALA A 68 -5.66 -0.18 -5.83
C ALA A 68 -5.79 -1.72 -5.88
N LEU A 69 -5.70 -2.39 -4.73
CA LEU A 69 -5.82 -3.85 -4.63
C LEU A 69 -7.23 -4.34 -4.30
N PHE A 70 -7.96 -3.62 -3.45
CA PHE A 70 -9.23 -4.10 -2.89
C PHE A 70 -10.44 -3.26 -3.26
N GLN A 71 -10.25 -2.10 -3.89
CA GLN A 71 -11.28 -1.15 -4.33
C GLN A 71 -12.17 -0.74 -3.16
N LEU A 72 -11.55 -0.27 -2.09
CA LEU A 72 -12.21 0.19 -0.88
C LEU A 72 -13.15 1.36 -1.19
N SER A 73 -12.69 2.34 -1.97
CA SER A 73 -13.43 3.55 -2.34
C SER A 73 -14.66 3.25 -3.21
N ASP A 74 -14.58 2.23 -4.08
CA ASP A 74 -15.71 1.77 -4.91
C ASP A 74 -16.76 0.98 -4.12
N LYS A 75 -16.35 0.30 -3.04
CA LYS A 75 -17.19 -0.67 -2.31
C LYS A 75 -17.72 -0.16 -0.98
N CYS A 76 -17.08 0.86 -0.41
CA CYS A 76 -17.44 1.43 0.88
C CYS A 76 -17.74 2.92 0.73
N GLU A 77 -18.76 3.39 1.44
CA GLU A 77 -18.98 4.82 1.60
C GLU A 77 -17.95 5.38 2.60
N ILE A 78 -16.99 6.16 2.09
CA ILE A 78 -15.97 6.78 2.93
C ILE A 78 -16.47 8.15 3.40
N ALA A 79 -16.84 8.25 4.67
CA ALA A 79 -17.38 9.47 5.26
C ALA A 79 -16.29 10.52 5.54
N GLU A 80 -15.14 10.08 6.03
CA GLU A 80 -14.03 10.93 6.48
C GLU A 80 -12.68 10.23 6.21
N LEU A 81 -11.64 11.01 5.90
CA LEU A 81 -10.26 10.53 5.76
C LEU A 81 -9.34 11.35 6.68
N PHE A 82 -8.75 10.67 7.66
CA PHE A 82 -7.81 11.25 8.62
C PHE A 82 -6.39 10.85 8.25
N VAL A 83 -5.48 11.82 8.20
CA VAL A 83 -4.07 11.62 7.84
C VAL A 83 -3.17 12.26 8.89
N GLN A 84 -1.92 11.79 8.98
CA GLN A 84 -0.99 12.31 10.00
C GLN A 84 -0.51 13.74 9.69
N ARG A 85 -0.31 14.04 8.41
CA ARG A 85 0.19 15.32 7.91
C ARG A 85 -0.71 15.78 6.78
N VAL A 86 -1.54 16.78 7.06
CA VAL A 86 -2.47 17.33 6.06
C VAL A 86 -1.73 18.11 4.98
N GLU A 87 -0.53 18.60 5.27
CA GLU A 87 0.31 19.35 4.32
C GLU A 87 0.83 18.49 3.17
N ASP A 88 0.85 17.16 3.37
CA ASP A 88 1.25 16.20 2.34
C ASP A 88 0.07 15.87 1.38
N ARG A 89 -1.14 16.40 1.65
CA ARG A 89 -2.33 16.30 0.78
C ARG A 89 -2.51 17.64 0.05
N GLY A 90 -2.16 17.68 -1.23
CA GLY A 90 -2.25 18.85 -2.12
C GLY A 90 -3.31 18.71 -3.19
#